data_AF-A0A431KU25-F1
#
_entry.id   AF-A0A431KU25-F1
#
_cell.length_a   1.000
_cell.length_b   1.000
_cell.length_c   1.000
_cell.angle_alpha   90.00
_cell.angle_beta   90.00
_cell.angle_gamma   90.00
#
_symmetry.space_group_name_H-M   'P 1'
#
loop_
_entity.id
_entity.type
_entity.pdbx_description
1 polymer ?
#
loop_
_entity_poly.entity_id
_entity_poly.type
_entity_poly.pdbx_seq_one_letter_code
_entity_poly.pdbx_strand_id
1 'polypeptide(L)'
;MLANFLTPAYLPFAIAFFIMIGIGLIEAVGLGLGHLDLSADVGVDGHHGVLDWLGLSSELPVLIWLTSLLGCFTLTGVAIQQGVSSFSGAPLPWPLACIGALIGGGLLNIGAAHGLARIMPGFESSVISTNDLLRRRSTILEGA
;
A
#
# COMPACT_ATOMS: atom_id res chain seq x y z
N MET A 1 25.85 -6.47 -11.97
CA MET A 1 24.83 -6.41 -10.91
C MET A 1 23.41 -6.30 -11.46
N LEU A 2 23.09 -5.36 -12.36
CA LEU A 2 21.75 -5.27 -12.95
C LEU A 2 21.29 -6.55 -13.69
N ALA A 3 22.20 -7.26 -14.35
CA ALA A 3 21.87 -8.48 -15.11
C ALA A 3 21.20 -9.58 -14.27
N ASN A 4 21.48 -9.66 -12.97
CA ASN A 4 20.84 -10.65 -12.09
C ASN A 4 19.33 -10.40 -11.95
N PHE A 5 18.88 -9.14 -11.97
CA PHE A 5 17.47 -8.80 -11.86
C PHE A 5 16.64 -9.22 -13.08
N LEU A 6 17.28 -9.39 -14.24
CA LEU A 6 16.62 -9.89 -15.46
C LEU A 6 16.63 -11.42 -15.57
N THR A 7 17.18 -12.13 -14.59
CA THR A 7 17.10 -13.59 -14.58
C THR A 7 15.69 -14.05 -14.21
N PRO A 8 15.22 -15.20 -14.73
CA PRO A 8 13.87 -15.69 -14.46
C PRO A 8 13.54 -15.85 -12.97
N ALA A 9 14.54 -16.06 -12.12
CA ALA A 9 14.37 -16.21 -10.68
C ALA A 9 14.00 -14.91 -9.95
N TYR A 10 14.42 -13.75 -10.47
CA TYR A 10 14.21 -12.43 -9.86
C TYR A 10 13.14 -11.60 -10.57
N LEU A 11 12.73 -12.04 -11.76
CA LEU A 11 11.76 -11.38 -12.63
C LEU A 11 10.46 -10.92 -11.90
N PRO A 12 9.77 -11.77 -11.09
CA PRO A 12 8.55 -11.32 -10.40
C PRO A 12 8.80 -10.16 -9.41
N PHE A 13 9.95 -10.15 -8.72
CA PHE A 13 10.29 -9.08 -7.78
C PHE A 13 10.69 -7.81 -8.52
N ALA A 14 11.39 -7.93 -9.65
CA ALA A 14 11.72 -6.79 -10.50
C ALA A 14 10.45 -6.13 -11.06
N ILE A 15 9.49 -6.93 -11.55
CA ILE A 15 8.19 -6.41 -12.01
C ILE A 15 7.48 -5.67 -10.87
N ALA A 16 7.37 -6.29 -9.69
CA ALA A 16 6.72 -5.67 -8.55
C ALA A 16 7.38 -4.33 -8.16
N PHE A 17 8.71 -4.26 -8.19
CA PHE A 17 9.47 -3.04 -7.94
C PHE A 17 9.16 -1.93 -8.94
N PHE A 18 9.11 -2.23 -10.24
CA PHE A 18 8.78 -1.24 -11.27
C PHE A 18 7.33 -0.77 -11.17
N ILE A 19 6.40 -1.67 -10.87
CA ILE A 19 4.99 -1.31 -10.62
C ILE A 19 4.90 -0.38 -9.41
N MET A 20 5.57 -0.71 -8.30
CA MET A 20 5.63 0.12 -7.09
C MET A 20 6.17 1.51 -7.39
N ILE A 21 7.29 1.61 -8.11
CA ILE A 21 7.85 2.91 -8.52
C ILE A 21 6.88 3.66 -9.42
N GLY A 22 6.24 2.99 -10.38
CA GLY A 22 5.26 3.60 -11.27
C GLY A 22 4.09 4.22 -10.51
N ILE A 23 3.48 3.46 -9.59
CA ILE A 23 2.40 3.93 -8.73
C ILE A 23 2.90 5.08 -7.85
N GLY A 24 4.03 4.92 -7.15
CA GLY A 24 4.57 5.95 -6.26
C GLY A 24 4.96 7.24 -6.98
N LEU A 25 5.42 7.17 -8.23
CA LEU A 25 5.67 8.37 -9.05
C LEU A 25 4.37 9.06 -9.46
N ILE A 26 3.36 8.28 -9.86
CA ILE A 26 2.03 8.81 -10.18
C ILE A 26 1.43 9.50 -8.93
N GLU A 27 1.53 8.89 -7.76
CA GLU A 27 1.11 9.48 -6.48
C GLU A 27 1.91 10.74 -6.14
N ALA A 28 3.25 10.71 -6.24
CA ALA A 28 4.09 11.85 -5.94
C ALA A 28 3.79 13.05 -6.84
N VAL A 29 3.53 12.80 -8.13
CA VAL A 29 3.11 13.83 -9.08
C VAL A 29 1.69 14.31 -8.78
N GLY A 30 0.77 13.40 -8.44
CA GLY A 30 -0.62 13.74 -8.07
C GLY A 30 -0.70 14.64 -6.83
N LEU A 31 0.07 14.33 -5.79
CA LEU A 31 0.21 15.13 -4.58
C LEU A 31 0.95 16.45 -4.83
N GLY A 32 2.00 16.43 -5.67
CA GLY A 32 2.81 17.61 -6.00
C GLY A 32 2.11 18.64 -6.89
N LEU A 33 1.15 18.21 -7.72
CA LEU A 33 0.38 19.09 -8.61
C LEU A 33 -0.99 19.51 -8.03
N GLY A 34 -1.32 19.08 -6.81
CA GLY A 34 -2.45 19.59 -6.02
C GLY A 34 -3.86 19.28 -6.56
N HIS A 35 -4.01 18.49 -7.62
CA HIS A 35 -5.32 18.27 -8.26
C HIS A 35 -5.49 16.90 -8.93
N LEU A 36 -4.83 15.85 -8.45
CA LEU A 36 -5.28 14.49 -8.78
C LEU A 36 -5.61 13.76 -7.50
N ASP A 37 -6.91 13.74 -7.20
CA ASP A 37 -7.49 12.84 -6.21
C ASP A 37 -7.44 11.41 -6.77
N LEU A 38 -6.22 10.90 -6.89
CA LEU A 38 -5.90 9.51 -7.20
C LEU A 38 -6.10 8.63 -5.97
N SER A 39 -6.58 9.19 -4.86
CA SER A 39 -7.39 8.44 -3.90
C SER A 39 -8.69 8.07 -4.60
N ALA A 40 -8.59 7.21 -5.62
CA ALA A 40 -9.72 6.49 -6.14
C ALA A 40 -10.34 5.85 -4.91
N ASP A 41 -11.50 6.39 -4.51
CA ASP A 41 -12.44 5.79 -3.60
C ASP A 41 -12.90 4.50 -4.26
N VAL A 42 -11.98 3.54 -4.36
CA VAL A 42 -12.29 2.14 -4.53
C VAL A 42 -12.88 1.80 -3.19
N GLY A 43 -14.18 2.09 -3.06
CA GLY A 43 -14.99 1.70 -1.93
C GLY A 43 -14.89 0.19 -1.82
N VAL A 44 -13.89 -0.28 -1.06
CA VAL A 44 -13.85 -1.63 -0.54
C VAL A 44 -14.83 -1.62 0.60
N ASP A 45 -16.11 -1.50 0.25
CA ASP A 45 -17.23 -1.53 1.19
C ASP A 45 -17.11 -2.82 2.01
N GLY A 46 -16.81 -2.65 3.29
CA GLY A 46 -17.12 -3.63 4.33
C GLY A 46 -16.44 -4.99 4.27
N HIS A 47 -15.21 -5.13 3.77
CA HIS A 47 -14.46 -6.39 3.95
C HIS A 47 -13.64 -6.36 5.24
N HIS A 48 -14.29 -6.66 6.37
CA HIS A 48 -13.66 -7.03 7.64
C HIS A 48 -12.94 -8.39 7.53
N GLY A 49 -12.00 -8.54 6.59
CA GLY A 49 -11.40 -9.81 6.25
C GLY A 49 -10.07 -9.66 5.55
N VAL A 50 -9.08 -10.42 6.03
CA VAL A 50 -7.71 -10.66 5.53
C VAL A 50 -6.84 -9.43 5.23
N LEU A 51 -7.34 -8.40 4.55
CA LEU A 51 -6.64 -7.15 4.27
C LEU A 51 -6.46 -6.29 5.53
N ASP A 52 -7.49 -6.22 6.39
CA ASP A 52 -7.38 -5.58 7.71
C ASP A 52 -6.29 -6.27 8.56
N TRP A 53 -6.25 -7.61 8.53
CA TRP A 53 -5.17 -8.39 9.15
C TRP A 53 -3.78 -8.11 8.55
N LEU A 54 -3.73 -7.71 7.28
CA LEU A 54 -2.50 -7.35 6.56
C LEU A 54 -2.13 -5.86 6.69
N GLY A 55 -2.77 -5.14 7.61
CA GLY A 55 -2.50 -3.74 7.93
C GLY A 55 -3.23 -2.72 7.07
N LEU A 56 -4.26 -3.14 6.32
CA LEU A 56 -5.14 -2.22 5.61
C LEU A 56 -6.14 -1.61 6.61
N SER A 57 -5.66 -0.65 7.39
CA SER A 57 -6.53 0.12 8.29
C SER A 57 -7.41 1.07 7.48
N SER A 58 -8.62 1.35 7.98
CA SER A 58 -9.61 2.24 7.34
C SER A 58 -9.10 3.65 7.06
N GLU A 59 -7.98 4.05 7.68
CA GLU A 59 -7.43 5.40 7.61
C GLU A 59 -6.34 5.55 6.53
N LEU A 60 -5.84 4.45 5.94
CA LEU A 60 -4.75 4.50 4.96
C LEU A 60 -5.28 4.30 3.53
N PRO A 61 -5.04 5.23 2.60
CA PRO A 61 -5.41 5.06 1.19
C PRO A 61 -4.87 3.75 0.61
N VAL A 62 -5.71 3.04 -0.14
CA VAL A 62 -5.42 1.70 -0.66
C VAL A 62 -4.15 1.68 -1.52
N LEU A 63 -3.89 2.73 -2.30
CA LEU A 63 -2.70 2.82 -3.15
C LEU A 63 -1.40 2.92 -2.33
N ILE A 64 -1.41 3.70 -1.24
CA ILE A 64 -0.28 3.83 -0.31
C ILE A 64 0.00 2.50 0.39
N TRP A 65 -1.07 1.79 0.81
CA TRP A 65 -0.92 0.44 1.36
C TRP A 65 -0.35 -0.55 0.33
N LEU A 66 -0.83 -0.47 -0.92
CA LEU A 66 -0.40 -1.36 -2.00
C LEU A 66 1.07 -1.13 -2.36
N THR A 67 1.53 0.13 -2.45
CA THR A 67 2.94 0.45 -2.72
C THR A 67 3.83 -0.04 -1.59
N SER A 68 3.41 0.10 -0.32
CA SER A 68 4.10 -0.50 0.83
C SER A 68 4.18 -2.02 0.72
N LEU A 69 3.09 -2.69 0.36
CA LEU A 69 3.04 -4.15 0.22
C LEU A 69 3.97 -4.64 -0.89
N LEU A 70 3.94 -4.00 -2.07
CA LEU A 70 4.84 -4.32 -3.18
C LEU A 70 6.31 -4.08 -2.80
N GLY A 71 6.59 -3.02 -2.04
CA GLY A 71 7.92 -2.73 -1.50
C GLY A 71 8.41 -3.84 -0.56
N CYS A 72 7.58 -4.24 0.41
CA CYS A 72 7.90 -5.32 1.34
C CYS A 72 8.05 -6.67 0.63
N PHE A 73 7.18 -6.98 -0.34
CA PHE A 73 7.26 -8.19 -1.18
C PHE A 73 8.58 -8.23 -1.97
N THR A 74 8.94 -7.12 -2.63
CA THR A 74 10.19 -7.01 -3.40
C THR A 74 11.40 -7.19 -2.48
N LEU A 75 11.43 -6.48 -1.35
CA LEU A 75 12.55 -6.50 -0.42
C LEU A 75 12.74 -7.90 0.18
N THR A 76 11.65 -8.54 0.59
CA THR A 76 11.68 -9.90 1.15
C THR A 76 12.07 -10.93 0.10
N GLY A 77 11.54 -10.82 -1.11
CA GLY A 77 11.85 -11.75 -2.21
C GLY A 77 13.31 -11.69 -2.63
N VAL A 78 13.87 -10.48 -2.75
CA VAL A 78 15.30 -10.29 -3.02
C VAL A 78 16.13 -10.82 -1.85
N ALA A 79 15.76 -10.55 -0.60
CA ALA A 79 16.48 -11.05 0.58
C ALA A 79 16.49 -12.59 0.65
N ILE A 80 15.35 -13.25 0.37
CA ILE A 80 15.26 -14.71 0.32
C ILE A 80 16.16 -15.26 -0.79
N GLN A 81 16.06 -14.73 -2.01
CA GLN A 81 16.84 -15.22 -3.14
C GLN A 81 18.35 -15.05 -2.91
N GLN A 82 18.77 -13.91 -2.35
CA GLN A 82 20.17 -13.62 -2.04
C GLN A 82 20.67 -14.52 -0.89
N GLY A 83 19.86 -14.74 0.14
CA GLY A 83 20.17 -15.66 1.23
C GLY A 83 20.37 -17.08 0.72
N VAL A 84 19.37 -17.61 0.00
CA VAL A 84 19.43 -18.95 -0.58
C VAL A 84 20.63 -19.10 -1.52
N SER A 85 20.88 -18.14 -2.40
CA SER A 85 22.01 -18.19 -3.33
C SER A 85 23.35 -18.21 -2.59
N SER A 86 23.44 -17.56 -1.42
CA SER A 86 24.66 -17.56 -0.60
C SER A 86 24.92 -18.92 0.09
N PHE A 87 23.86 -19.65 0.48
CA PHE A 87 23.99 -20.96 1.13
C PHE A 87 24.06 -22.13 0.13
N SER A 88 23.24 -22.08 -0.92
CA SER A 88 23.04 -23.16 -1.90
C SER A 88 23.89 -22.98 -3.16
N GLY A 89 24.45 -21.79 -3.40
CA GLY A 89 25.14 -21.46 -4.66
C GLY A 89 24.22 -21.27 -5.87
N ALA A 90 22.90 -21.45 -5.71
CA ALA A 90 21.92 -21.30 -6.77
C ALA A 90 20.64 -20.63 -6.23
N PRO A 91 19.95 -19.81 -7.05
CA PRO A 91 18.69 -19.19 -6.66
C PRO A 91 17.56 -20.22 -6.57
N LEU A 92 16.61 -19.97 -5.69
CA LEU A 92 15.41 -20.79 -5.54
C LEU A 92 14.51 -20.62 -6.79
N PRO A 93 13.78 -21.65 -7.24
CA PRO A 93 12.76 -21.48 -8.26
C PRO A 93 11.75 -20.40 -7.85
N TRP A 94 11.39 -19.55 -8.81
CA TRP A 94 10.59 -18.35 -8.59
C TRP A 94 9.25 -18.58 -7.86
N PRO A 95 8.50 -19.69 -8.04
CA PRO A 95 7.21 -19.86 -7.35
C PRO A 95 7.37 -20.01 -5.83
N LEU A 96 8.38 -20.77 -5.40
CA LEU A 96 8.65 -20.98 -3.97
C LEU A 96 9.13 -19.68 -3.32
N ALA A 97 9.99 -18.95 -4.04
CA ALA A 97 10.45 -17.64 -3.58
C ALA A 97 9.29 -16.65 -3.45
N CYS A 98 8.34 -16.63 -4.40
CA CYS A 98 7.15 -15.79 -4.34
C CYS A 98 6.27 -16.10 -3.12
N ILE A 99 6.05 -17.39 -2.80
CA ILE A 99 5.26 -17.77 -1.62
C ILE A 99 5.94 -17.29 -0.34
N GLY A 100 7.25 -17.54 -0.20
CA GLY A 100 8.01 -17.06 0.96
C GLY A 100 8.02 -15.54 1.07
N ALA A 101 8.15 -14.84 -0.06
CA ALA A 101 8.11 -13.39 -0.13
C ALA A 101 6.74 -12.80 0.16
N LEU A 102 5.64 -13.46 -0.21
CA LEU A 102 4.29 -13.02 0.13
C LEU A 102 4.03 -13.17 1.64
N ILE A 103 4.45 -14.27 2.24
CA ILE A 103 4.27 -14.50 3.68
C ILE A 103 5.16 -13.53 4.47
N GLY A 104 6.46 -13.50 4.19
CA GLY A 104 7.40 -12.64 4.90
C GLY A 104 7.17 -11.15 4.61
N GLY A 105 6.90 -10.81 3.35
CA GLY A 105 6.59 -9.44 2.94
C GLY A 105 5.24 -8.97 3.47
N GLY A 106 4.23 -9.84 3.54
CA GLY A 106 2.94 -9.54 4.16
C GLY A 106 3.07 -9.24 5.66
N LEU A 107 3.83 -10.07 6.40
CA LEU A 107 4.11 -9.83 7.81
C LEU A 107 4.87 -8.53 8.05
N LEU A 108 5.88 -8.24 7.22
CA LEU A 108 6.61 -6.96 7.27
C LEU A 108 5.70 -5.77 6.92
N ASN A 109 4.78 -5.96 5.98
CA ASN A 109 3.85 -4.92 5.57
C ASN A 109 2.90 -4.50 6.69
N ILE A 110 2.51 -5.39 7.60
CA ILE A 110 1.67 -5.02 8.77
C ILE A 110 2.37 -3.91 9.58
N GLY A 111 3.67 -4.07 9.86
CA GLY A 111 4.46 -3.06 10.57
C GLY A 111 4.68 -1.79 9.75
N ALA A 112 4.98 -1.94 8.45
CA ALA A 112 5.19 -0.81 7.56
C ALA A 112 3.92 0.05 7.40
N ALA A 113 2.76 -0.58 7.18
CA ALA A 113 1.47 0.08 7.04
C ALA A 113 1.06 0.82 8.32
N HIS A 114 1.24 0.23 9.50
CA HIS A 114 1.01 0.93 10.77
C HIS A 114 1.95 2.14 10.96
N GLY A 115 3.22 2.00 10.57
CA GLY A 115 4.18 3.10 10.61
C GLY A 115 3.75 4.26 9.70
N LEU A 116 3.24 3.93 8.52
CA LEU A 116 2.79 4.89 7.52
C LEU A 116 1.46 5.58 7.91
N ALA A 117 0.53 4.83 8.50
CA ALA A 117 -0.73 5.35 9.04
C ALA A 117 -0.50 6.41 10.13
N ARG A 118 0.58 6.31 10.91
CA ARG A 118 0.94 7.33 11.91
C ARG A 118 1.38 8.66 11.31
N ILE A 119 1.87 8.66 10.07
CA ILE A 119 2.34 9.86 9.36
C ILE A 119 1.19 10.50 8.57
N MET A 120 0.26 9.68 8.07
CA MET A 120 -0.89 10.16 7.32
C MET A 120 -1.90 10.87 8.23
N PRO A 121 -2.28 12.12 7.93
CA PRO A 121 -3.37 12.78 8.63
C PRO A 121 -4.68 12.02 8.34
N GLY A 122 -5.39 11.62 9.39
CA GLY A 122 -6.67 10.94 9.24
C GLY A 122 -7.68 11.82 8.51
N PHE A 123 -8.41 11.23 7.55
CA PHE A 123 -9.55 11.89 6.93
C PHE A 123 -10.72 11.89 7.92
N GLU A 124 -10.83 12.95 8.72
CA GLU A 124 -12.07 13.23 9.41
C GLU A 124 -13.11 13.61 8.35
N SER A 125 -13.98 12.66 7.98
CA SER A 125 -15.12 13.00 7.14
C SER A 125 -15.93 14.07 7.88
N SER A 126 -16.15 15.23 7.26
CA SER A 126 -17.03 16.27 7.80
C SER A 126 -18.50 15.88 7.64
N VAL A 127 -18.82 14.58 7.65
CA VAL A 127 -20.19 14.09 7.62
C VAL A 127 -20.76 14.32 9.01
N ILE A 128 -21.24 15.55 9.22
CA ILE A 128 -22.10 15.86 10.37
C ILE A 128 -23.41 15.11 10.17
N SER A 129 -23.77 14.26 11.12
CA SER A 129 -25.05 13.57 11.06
C SER A 129 -26.19 14.59 11.23
N THR A 130 -27.32 14.38 10.55
CA THR A 130 -28.52 15.22 10.75
C THR A 130 -28.97 15.24 12.21
N ASN A 131 -28.67 14.18 12.96
CA ASN A 131 -28.94 14.11 14.40
C ASN A 131 -28.04 15.05 15.22
N ASP A 132 -26.80 15.30 14.80
CA ASP A 132 -25.91 16.29 15.43
C ASP A 132 -26.34 17.74 15.17
N LEU A 133 -27.21 17.93 14.18
CA LEU A 133 -27.89 19.19 13.90
C LEU A 133 -29.17 19.38 14.73
N LEU A 134 -29.70 18.31 15.35
CA LEU A 134 -30.82 18.43 16.29
C LEU A 134 -30.38 19.29 17.48
N ARG A 135 -31.27 20.20 17.92
CA ARG A 135 -31.01 21.20 18.98
C ARG A 135 -29.94 22.26 18.66
N ARG A 136 -29.38 22.32 17.45
CA ARG A 136 -28.58 23.48 17.02
C ARG A 136 -29.49 24.58 16.47
N ARG A 137 -29.17 25.85 16.76
CA ARG A 137 -29.88 27.01 16.22
C ARG A 137 -29.18 27.47 14.94
N SER A 138 -29.90 27.54 13.83
CA SER A 138 -29.40 28.09 12.55
C SER A 138 -30.04 29.44 12.25
N THR A 139 -29.42 30.20 11.35
CA THR A 139 -29.96 31.47 10.83
C THR A 139 -30.46 31.23 9.40
N ILE A 140 -31.69 31.65 9.11
CA ILE A 140 -32.25 31.60 7.75
C ILE A 140 -31.76 32.83 7.00
N LEU A 141 -31.10 32.62 5.87
CA LEU A 141 -30.58 33.69 5.01
C LEU A 141 -31.50 33.84 3.79
N GLU A 142 -32.30 34.90 3.83
CA GLU A 142 -32.95 35.57 2.68
C GLU A 142 -31.90 36.07 1.68
N GLY A 143 -31.64 35.43 0.54
CA GLY A 143 -30.80 36.02 -0.51
C GLY A 143 -31.47 37.29 -1.07
N ALA A 144 -30.76 38.42 -1.10
CA ALA A 144 -31.25 39.69 -1.63
C ALA A 144 -31.45 39.66 -3.16
#